data_AF-A0A5R9B810-F1
#
_entry.id   AF-A0A5R9B810-F1
#
_cell.length_a   1.000
_cell.length_b   1.000
_cell.length_c   1.000
_cell.angle_alpha   90.00
_cell.angle_beta   90.00
_cell.angle_gamma   90.00
#
_symmetry.space_group_name_H-M   'P 1'
#
loop_
_entity.id
_entity.type
_entity.pdbx_description
1 polymer ?
#
loop_
_entity_poly.entity_id
_entity_poly.type
_entity_poly.pdbx_seq_one_letter_code
_entity_poly.pdbx_strand_id
1 'polypeptide(L)'
;MQLFRPRGRLMGSNTAGTAAEHAMRRGQMRLRNHTIAIRAAALTAVLALVACGSEEQAEFEEGDPTASAEAAEETHEAAEPDETEAEDTQQDTESADVDSSGAEGVTTTATFLPHYGSGGQSGEVTLEATIGPVVRDGDLASLAMEFDYQEGEGDLSTMDFLFGLVGITDGTLAGGQVRLIDPEAMMVAELARLEGGEGSIAAASSSSGDSFGDSAEAGESLHWFGLFDAPENETVSILLPHFGLVSEVPVVDGDLDETNTTEESFDYSDITGESHELVTWRDTPEYSIEVEGDETTVNLPSDVLFDVDSSDLSNEAEEALESAAEEMVGTEGGELRIVGHTDDVLDEAYNQTLSEERAEAVHQRLQEVADLEAFDEVSVSGESFRQPIADNSSEEGRAMNRRVELHFTTVTDPGEQVVEGELPEPQGPVGGADEEITVNAGDSGPYANEDVILSVESLERHAGLVVAGIRAESTGEVADLNWPFALGAGGVHRAGVSQVGSVDLPYLVAGDHWVEPLRYFVTDVEVDDEDPEESEVSGRDFHRLTDVLFGSYGDYNEGDSAVAYLVYPDIGGEELTLESPGEHEGTDWILRQIGVNPWRFEDIPVTEGSP
;
A
#
# COMPACT_ATOMS: atom_id res chain seq x y z
N MET A 1 26.84 19.05 83.40
CA MET A 1 28.12 18.36 83.08
C MET A 1 28.09 18.09 81.58
N GLN A 2 28.65 19.00 80.78
CA GLN A 2 29.99 18.93 80.18
C GLN A 2 30.17 17.79 79.15
N LEU A 3 30.36 18.23 77.89
CA LEU A 3 31.28 17.72 76.84
C LEU A 3 30.95 16.34 76.23
N PHE A 4 30.68 16.15 74.94
CA PHE A 4 31.45 16.54 73.74
C PHE A 4 30.56 16.72 72.47
N ARG A 5 30.82 17.78 71.70
CA ARG A 5 30.68 17.88 70.21
C ARG A 5 32.11 17.74 69.62
N PRO A 6 32.41 17.80 68.29
CA PRO A 6 31.58 17.90 67.07
C PRO A 6 32.06 16.90 65.96
N ARG A 7 31.37 16.74 64.82
CA ARG A 7 31.48 17.53 63.57
C ARG A 7 30.62 16.78 62.54
N GLY A 8 29.87 17.38 61.63
CA GLY A 8 29.54 18.76 61.31
C GLY A 8 28.34 18.67 60.36
N ARG A 9 27.24 19.37 60.65
CA ARG A 9 26.89 20.74 60.19
C ARG A 9 26.00 20.62 58.95
N LEU A 10 24.67 20.61 59.16
CA LEU A 10 23.75 21.76 59.26
C LEU A 10 23.51 22.37 57.87
N MET A 11 22.32 22.13 57.31
CA MET A 11 21.08 22.93 57.47
C MET A 11 21.08 24.17 56.58
N GLY A 12 20.01 24.31 55.80
CA GLY A 12 19.65 25.57 55.17
C GLY A 12 18.69 25.40 54.01
N SER A 13 17.43 25.12 54.34
CA SER A 13 16.18 25.56 53.70
C SER A 13 16.21 26.26 52.32
N ASN A 14 15.20 25.87 51.54
CA ASN A 14 14.52 26.58 50.45
C ASN A 14 15.32 26.81 49.18
N THR A 15 15.08 25.96 48.18
CA THR A 15 14.46 26.27 46.88
C THR A 15 14.55 25.00 45.99
N ALA A 16 13.80 24.96 44.89
CA ALA A 16 13.86 23.97 43.80
C ALA A 16 12.82 22.83 43.80
N GLY A 17 11.55 23.20 43.92
CA GLY A 17 10.51 22.65 43.04
C GLY A 17 10.63 23.19 41.61
N THR A 18 11.83 23.22 41.03
CA THR A 18 12.11 23.76 39.68
C THR A 18 13.37 23.17 39.02
N ALA A 19 13.86 22.01 39.47
CA ALA A 19 15.01 21.35 38.84
C ALA A 19 14.67 20.02 38.14
N ALA A 20 13.60 19.32 38.56
CA ALA A 20 13.09 18.14 37.84
C ALA A 20 12.20 18.53 36.63
N GLU A 21 11.40 19.59 36.76
CA GLU A 21 10.63 20.21 35.66
C GLU A 21 11.49 20.89 34.58
N HIS A 22 12.77 21.15 34.86
CA HIS A 22 13.71 21.77 33.91
C HIS A 22 14.64 20.76 33.22
N ALA A 23 14.60 19.48 33.63
CA ALA A 23 15.29 18.38 32.96
C ALA A 23 14.37 17.68 31.94
N MET A 24 13.09 17.48 32.28
CA MET A 24 12.09 16.95 31.32
C MET A 24 11.79 17.91 30.16
N ARG A 25 11.81 19.24 30.40
CA ARG A 25 11.70 20.25 29.33
C ARG A 25 12.97 20.43 28.48
N ARG A 26 14.09 19.75 28.78
CA ARG A 26 15.32 19.74 27.95
C ARG A 26 15.49 18.45 27.15
N GLY A 27 14.73 17.39 27.46
CA GLY A 27 14.64 16.17 26.64
C GLY A 27 13.69 16.34 25.45
N GLN A 28 12.50 16.91 25.69
CA GLN A 28 11.44 17.05 24.66
C GLN A 28 11.61 18.22 23.68
N MET A 29 12.69 19.02 23.77
CA MET A 29 12.98 20.12 22.82
C MET A 29 14.21 19.86 21.94
N ARG A 30 14.83 18.67 22.03
CA ARG A 30 15.95 18.28 21.15
C ARG A 30 15.55 17.38 19.97
N LEU A 31 14.41 16.70 20.02
CA LEU A 31 13.94 15.89 18.89
C LEU A 31 13.15 16.68 17.83
N ARG A 32 12.48 17.79 18.19
CA ARG A 32 11.64 18.54 17.22
C ARG A 32 12.36 19.55 16.33
N ASN A 33 13.68 19.68 16.46
CA ASN A 33 14.51 20.53 15.58
C ASN A 33 15.48 19.72 14.68
N HIS A 34 15.45 18.37 14.73
CA HIS A 34 16.21 17.55 13.78
C HIS A 34 15.45 17.31 12.47
N THR A 35 14.11 17.27 12.49
CA THR A 35 13.31 17.04 11.27
C THR A 35 13.36 18.18 10.25
N ILE A 36 13.65 19.43 10.67
CA ILE A 36 13.81 20.57 9.73
C ILE A 36 15.27 20.75 9.27
N ALA A 37 16.25 20.27 10.04
CA ALA A 37 17.67 20.35 9.66
C ALA A 37 18.11 19.18 8.76
N ILE A 38 17.46 18.02 8.87
CA ILE A 38 17.70 16.86 7.99
C ILE A 38 17.21 17.17 6.55
N ARG A 39 16.11 17.90 6.38
CA ARG A 39 15.63 18.37 5.07
C ARG A 39 16.59 19.31 4.33
N ALA A 40 17.47 20.02 5.03
CA ALA A 40 18.50 20.87 4.41
C ALA A 40 19.84 20.15 4.17
N ALA A 41 20.12 19.07 4.92
CA ALA A 41 21.34 18.30 4.79
C ALA A 41 21.25 17.23 3.69
N ALA A 42 20.08 16.61 3.50
CA ALA A 42 19.83 15.65 2.42
C ALA A 42 20.03 16.30 1.03
N LEU A 43 19.54 17.54 0.86
CA LEU A 43 19.73 18.31 -0.39
C LEU A 43 21.19 18.73 -0.65
N THR A 44 22.06 18.72 0.36
CA THR A 44 23.49 19.09 0.20
C THR A 44 24.41 17.87 0.02
N ALA A 45 23.97 16.68 0.40
CA ALA A 45 24.73 15.44 0.22
C ALA A 45 24.60 14.85 -1.19
N VAL A 46 23.48 15.09 -1.87
CA VAL A 46 23.24 14.62 -3.26
C VAL A 46 24.00 15.46 -4.30
N LEU A 47 24.32 16.72 -4.01
CA LEU A 47 25.13 17.58 -4.90
C LEU A 47 26.66 17.31 -4.88
N ALA A 48 27.12 16.27 -4.15
CA ALA A 48 28.54 15.95 -4.02
C ALA A 48 29.03 14.76 -4.88
N LEU A 49 28.16 14.11 -5.66
CA LEU A 49 28.52 12.97 -6.51
C LEU A 49 28.76 13.31 -8.00
N VAL A 50 28.79 14.59 -8.40
CA VAL A 50 29.11 15.02 -9.79
C VAL A 50 30.49 15.71 -9.89
N ALA A 51 31.42 15.47 -8.96
CA ALA A 51 32.75 16.09 -8.99
C ALA A 51 33.90 15.07 -8.83
N CYS A 52 33.99 14.12 -9.75
CA CYS A 52 35.25 13.44 -10.02
C CYS A 52 35.38 13.09 -11.52
N GLY A 53 35.79 14.07 -12.31
CA GLY A 53 36.10 13.85 -13.72
C GLY A 53 36.76 15.07 -14.35
N SER A 54 38.07 14.98 -14.61
CA SER A 54 38.91 15.90 -15.41
C SER A 54 39.40 17.21 -14.76
N GLU A 55 40.58 17.14 -14.14
CA GLU A 55 41.54 18.25 -14.18
C GLU A 55 42.32 18.17 -15.50
N GLU A 56 42.05 19.06 -16.46
CA GLU A 56 43.12 19.53 -17.35
C GLU A 56 42.91 21.00 -17.76
N GLN A 57 44.00 21.75 -17.64
CA GLN A 57 44.10 23.19 -17.77
C GLN A 57 44.04 23.64 -19.24
N ALA A 58 43.30 24.71 -19.53
CA ALA A 58 43.78 25.75 -20.45
C ALA A 58 42.94 27.04 -20.33
N GLU A 59 43.63 28.14 -19.99
CA GLU A 59 43.18 29.52 -20.09
C GLU A 59 42.73 29.86 -21.52
N PHE A 60 41.66 30.63 -21.71
CA PHE A 60 41.60 31.57 -22.83
C PHE A 60 40.71 32.80 -22.56
N GLU A 61 41.26 33.94 -22.98
CA GLU A 61 40.72 35.30 -22.89
C GLU A 61 39.53 35.57 -23.82
N GLU A 62 38.72 36.58 -23.45
CA GLU A 62 37.63 37.17 -24.22
C GLU A 62 38.01 37.57 -25.66
N GLY A 63 37.10 37.34 -26.62
CA GLY A 63 37.19 37.95 -27.95
C GLY A 63 36.13 37.48 -28.95
N ASP A 64 35.05 38.25 -29.07
CA ASP A 64 34.01 38.17 -30.11
C ASP A 64 34.42 39.04 -31.35
N PRO A 65 33.67 39.09 -32.48
CA PRO A 65 33.38 38.10 -33.52
C PRO A 65 33.93 38.52 -34.92
N THR A 66 33.86 37.68 -35.97
CA THR A 66 33.59 38.10 -37.38
C THR A 66 33.54 36.97 -38.43
N ALA A 67 32.38 36.88 -39.11
CA ALA A 67 32.12 36.78 -40.56
C ALA A 67 32.77 35.72 -41.51
N SER A 68 31.89 34.88 -42.07
CA SER A 68 31.59 34.64 -43.52
C SER A 68 32.60 33.95 -44.47
N ALA A 69 32.15 32.84 -45.10
CA ALA A 69 32.17 32.50 -46.55
C ALA A 69 31.87 30.99 -46.73
N GLU A 70 30.73 30.57 -47.28
CA GLU A 70 30.40 30.34 -48.72
C GLU A 70 31.09 29.14 -49.43
N ALA A 71 30.24 28.41 -50.18
CA ALA A 71 30.46 27.40 -51.23
C ALA A 71 30.46 25.92 -50.78
N ALA A 72 29.42 25.09 -51.01
CA ALA A 72 28.68 24.69 -52.24
C ALA A 72 29.32 23.51 -53.00
N GLU A 73 28.51 22.44 -53.14
CA GLU A 73 28.38 21.41 -54.21
C GLU A 73 28.06 20.04 -53.56
N GLU A 74 26.81 19.53 -53.54
CA GLU A 74 26.09 18.79 -54.63
C GLU A 74 26.99 17.72 -55.29
N THR A 75 26.71 16.41 -55.39
CA THR A 75 25.46 15.65 -55.62
C THR A 75 25.79 14.13 -55.66
N HIS A 76 24.72 13.31 -55.72
CA HIS A 76 24.58 11.88 -56.12
C HIS A 76 24.37 10.90 -54.96
N GLU A 77 23.14 10.42 -54.70
CA GLU A 77 22.17 9.65 -55.52
C GLU A 77 22.53 8.16 -55.62
N ALA A 78 21.62 7.36 -55.06
CA ALA A 78 21.64 5.91 -54.93
C ALA A 78 21.25 5.19 -56.23
N ALA A 79 21.74 3.96 -56.41
CA ALA A 79 21.01 2.78 -56.91
C ALA A 79 21.95 1.57 -57.06
N GLU A 80 21.54 0.43 -56.50
CA GLU A 80 22.10 -0.92 -56.67
C GLU A 80 21.74 -1.55 -58.05
N PRO A 81 21.88 -2.88 -58.31
CA PRO A 81 22.75 -3.94 -57.78
C PRO A 81 23.48 -4.72 -58.91
N ASP A 82 24.42 -5.62 -58.60
CA ASP A 82 24.61 -6.85 -59.40
C ASP A 82 25.41 -7.96 -58.67
N GLU A 83 25.05 -9.19 -59.00
CA GLU A 83 25.37 -10.49 -58.38
C GLU A 83 26.82 -10.97 -58.62
N THR A 84 27.40 -11.77 -57.71
CA THR A 84 27.81 -13.20 -57.92
C THR A 84 28.87 -13.71 -56.92
N GLU A 85 28.51 -14.85 -56.31
CA GLU A 85 29.28 -15.97 -55.76
C GLU A 85 30.82 -15.90 -55.58
N ALA A 86 31.27 -16.14 -54.34
CA ALA A 86 32.38 -17.05 -54.07
C ALA A 86 32.31 -17.57 -52.62
N GLU A 87 32.17 -18.89 -52.49
CA GLU A 87 32.35 -19.66 -51.25
C GLU A 87 33.79 -19.53 -50.74
N ASP A 88 33.97 -19.28 -49.44
CA ASP A 88 35.16 -19.73 -48.73
C ASP A 88 34.76 -20.19 -47.32
N THR A 89 35.01 -21.47 -47.03
CA THR A 89 34.70 -22.13 -45.77
C THR A 89 35.95 -22.14 -44.90
N GLN A 90 35.93 -21.52 -43.71
CA GLN A 90 36.71 -21.99 -42.56
C GLN A 90 36.34 -21.29 -41.23
N GLN A 91 35.75 -22.12 -40.36
CA GLN A 91 36.05 -22.32 -38.93
C GLN A 91 35.63 -21.27 -37.89
N ASP A 92 34.55 -21.64 -37.20
CA ASP A 92 34.49 -21.92 -35.76
C ASP A 92 35.05 -20.86 -34.81
N THR A 93 34.16 -19.97 -34.38
CA THR A 93 33.97 -19.67 -32.95
C THR A 93 32.48 -19.63 -32.70
N GLU A 94 31.93 -20.74 -32.20
CA GLU A 94 30.67 -20.77 -31.46
C GLU A 94 30.78 -19.73 -30.33
N SER A 95 30.10 -18.60 -30.50
CA SER A 95 29.49 -17.92 -29.36
C SER A 95 28.46 -18.90 -28.84
N ALA A 96 28.75 -19.51 -27.69
CA ALA A 96 27.79 -20.31 -26.98
C ALA A 96 26.62 -19.38 -26.62
N ASP A 97 25.50 -19.56 -27.32
CA ASP A 97 24.19 -19.19 -26.82
C ASP A 97 24.07 -19.83 -25.43
N VAL A 98 24.08 -18.99 -24.39
CA VAL A 98 23.67 -19.41 -23.05
C VAL A 98 22.16 -19.42 -23.07
N ASP A 99 21.63 -20.62 -23.32
CA ASP A 99 20.22 -20.96 -23.13
C ASP A 99 20.01 -21.14 -21.63
N SER A 100 19.79 -20.02 -20.90
CA SER A 100 19.41 -19.98 -19.49
C SER A 100 17.92 -19.66 -19.38
N SER A 101 17.18 -20.61 -18.78
CA SER A 101 15.76 -20.56 -18.39
C SER A 101 14.75 -20.14 -19.46
N GLY A 102 14.15 -21.14 -20.14
CA GLY A 102 13.10 -20.97 -21.15
C GLY A 102 11.72 -20.56 -20.61
N ALA A 103 11.65 -19.59 -19.69
CA ALA A 103 10.43 -18.82 -19.43
C ALA A 103 10.56 -17.49 -20.18
N GLU A 104 9.72 -17.28 -21.19
CA GLU A 104 9.64 -15.98 -21.87
C GLU A 104 9.11 -14.94 -20.87
N GLY A 105 9.77 -13.78 -20.77
CA GLY A 105 9.30 -12.68 -19.92
C GLY A 105 7.94 -12.14 -20.36
N VAL A 106 7.24 -11.47 -19.44
CA VAL A 106 5.94 -10.81 -19.69
C VAL A 106 6.21 -9.37 -20.12
N THR A 107 5.55 -8.88 -21.17
CA THR A 107 5.68 -7.48 -21.62
C THR A 107 4.39 -6.73 -21.35
N THR A 108 4.49 -5.55 -20.74
CA THR A 108 3.38 -4.63 -20.50
C THR A 108 3.75 -3.21 -20.97
N THR A 109 2.77 -2.33 -21.15
CA THR A 109 2.99 -0.96 -21.62
C THR A 109 2.16 0.01 -20.80
N ALA A 110 2.77 1.12 -20.39
CA ALA A 110 2.06 2.21 -19.72
C ALA A 110 2.29 3.53 -20.45
N THR A 111 1.21 4.31 -20.58
CA THR A 111 1.24 5.70 -21.04
C THR A 111 0.79 6.59 -19.89
N PHE A 112 1.63 7.52 -19.46
CA PHE A 112 1.34 8.40 -18.34
C PHE A 112 1.98 9.78 -18.53
N LEU A 113 1.47 10.77 -17.78
CA LEU A 113 2.09 12.08 -17.67
C LEU A 113 3.09 12.05 -16.50
N PRO A 114 4.41 12.10 -16.74
CA PRO A 114 5.37 12.14 -15.64
C PRO A 114 5.22 13.47 -14.91
N HIS A 115 4.92 13.43 -13.62
CA HIS A 115 4.95 14.61 -12.75
C HIS A 115 6.05 14.46 -11.72
N TYR A 116 7.23 14.98 -12.04
CA TYR A 116 8.35 15.08 -11.10
C TYR A 116 9.23 16.29 -11.45
N GLY A 117 9.41 17.21 -10.49
CA GLY A 117 10.52 18.17 -10.47
C GLY A 117 10.53 19.30 -11.52
N SER A 118 9.98 20.46 -11.15
CA SER A 118 10.44 21.82 -11.56
C SER A 118 11.22 21.95 -12.90
N GLY A 119 10.55 21.83 -14.04
CA GLY A 119 11.03 22.45 -15.30
C GLY A 119 10.81 21.72 -16.63
N GLY A 120 10.35 20.46 -16.62
CA GLY A 120 10.01 19.72 -17.84
C GLY A 120 8.73 20.25 -18.52
N GLN A 121 8.61 20.08 -19.84
CA GLN A 121 7.33 20.27 -20.53
C GLN A 121 6.38 19.15 -20.13
N SER A 122 5.14 19.50 -19.77
CA SER A 122 4.06 18.53 -19.60
C SER A 122 3.74 17.89 -20.96
N GLY A 123 3.87 16.57 -21.03
CA GLY A 123 3.58 15.78 -22.22
C GLY A 123 3.58 14.30 -21.87
N GLU A 124 2.72 13.52 -22.54
CA GLU A 124 2.59 12.09 -22.27
C GLU A 124 3.88 11.35 -22.64
N VAL A 125 4.25 10.41 -21.78
CA VAL A 125 5.35 9.47 -21.98
C VAL A 125 4.75 8.07 -22.08
N THR A 126 5.28 7.27 -23.01
CA THR A 126 4.96 5.84 -23.12
C THR A 126 6.21 5.03 -22.86
N LEU A 127 6.13 4.11 -21.90
CA LEU A 127 7.15 3.13 -21.58
C LEU A 127 6.60 1.73 -21.85
N GLU A 128 7.39 0.91 -22.54
CA GLU A 128 7.18 -0.53 -22.60
C GLU A 128 8.07 -1.18 -21.54
N ALA A 129 7.49 -1.99 -20.66
CA ALA A 129 8.22 -2.75 -19.65
C ALA A 129 8.27 -4.22 -20.05
N THR A 130 9.46 -4.78 -20.10
CA THR A 130 9.71 -6.22 -20.20
C THR A 130 10.10 -6.74 -18.82
N ILE A 131 9.27 -7.63 -18.29
CA ILE A 131 9.36 -8.17 -16.93
C ILE A 131 9.85 -9.61 -17.04
N GLY A 132 11.03 -9.88 -16.47
CA GLY A 132 11.57 -11.23 -16.39
C GLY A 132 10.80 -12.12 -15.42
N PRO A 133 11.03 -13.45 -15.44
CA PRO A 133 10.55 -14.32 -14.37
C PRO A 133 11.13 -13.88 -13.02
N VAL A 134 10.40 -14.16 -11.94
CA VAL A 134 10.96 -14.07 -10.60
C VAL A 134 11.86 -15.28 -10.39
N VAL A 135 13.13 -15.04 -10.07
CA VAL A 135 14.11 -16.13 -9.91
C VAL A 135 14.43 -16.33 -8.44
N ARG A 136 14.15 -17.53 -7.94
CA ARG A 136 14.32 -17.95 -6.56
C ARG A 136 15.67 -18.64 -6.36
N ASP A 137 16.40 -18.26 -5.32
CA ASP A 137 17.59 -18.97 -4.82
C ASP A 137 17.61 -18.97 -3.29
N GLY A 138 17.23 -20.11 -2.70
CA GLY A 138 17.09 -20.22 -1.24
C GLY A 138 15.96 -19.35 -0.71
N ASP A 139 16.30 -18.46 0.24
CA ASP A 139 15.35 -17.58 0.93
C ASP A 139 15.17 -16.23 0.21
N LEU A 140 15.88 -15.98 -0.90
CA LEU A 140 15.76 -14.75 -1.68
C LEU A 140 15.22 -15.03 -3.08
N ALA A 141 14.61 -14.00 -3.66
CA ALA A 141 14.28 -13.98 -5.07
C ALA A 141 14.72 -12.67 -5.73
N SER A 142 14.98 -12.73 -7.04
CA SER A 142 15.29 -11.56 -7.87
C SER A 142 14.22 -11.33 -8.92
N LEU A 143 13.96 -10.06 -9.22
CA LEU A 143 13.19 -9.62 -10.38
C LEU A 143 14.05 -8.67 -11.22
N ALA A 144 14.16 -8.98 -12.51
CA ALA A 144 14.82 -8.10 -13.49
C ALA A 144 13.77 -7.53 -14.46
N MET A 145 13.86 -6.24 -14.71
CA MET A 145 12.99 -5.53 -15.65
C MET A 145 13.81 -4.67 -16.60
N GLU A 146 13.30 -4.51 -17.81
CA GLU A 146 13.80 -3.60 -18.83
C GLU A 146 12.68 -2.65 -19.24
N PHE A 147 12.98 -1.36 -19.36
CA PHE A 147 12.03 -0.34 -19.77
C PHE A 147 12.54 0.36 -21.02
N ASP A 148 11.75 0.29 -22.08
CA ASP A 148 12.03 0.94 -23.35
C ASP A 148 11.17 2.18 -23.50
N TYR A 149 11.81 3.34 -23.67
CA TYR A 149 11.12 4.60 -23.94
C TYR A 149 10.75 4.71 -25.43
N GLN A 150 9.44 4.74 -25.70
CA GLN A 150 8.86 4.56 -27.04
C GLN A 150 8.66 5.87 -27.84
N GLU A 151 9.19 7.01 -27.35
CA GLU A 151 8.94 8.38 -27.86
C GLU A 151 7.60 8.97 -27.35
N GLY A 152 7.66 10.16 -26.74
CA GLY A 152 6.51 10.87 -26.17
C GLY A 152 6.56 12.39 -26.44
N GLU A 153 5.49 13.10 -26.06
CA GLU A 153 5.46 14.57 -26.16
C GLU A 153 6.24 15.25 -25.02
N GLY A 154 6.56 14.51 -23.96
CA GLY A 154 7.33 14.95 -22.80
C GLY A 154 8.65 14.19 -22.60
N ASP A 155 9.54 14.79 -21.80
CA ASP A 155 10.81 14.19 -21.37
C ASP A 155 10.57 13.33 -20.10
N LEU A 156 11.19 12.14 -20.04
CA LEU A 156 11.15 11.28 -18.84
C LEU A 156 12.44 11.43 -18.03
N SER A 157 12.36 11.96 -16.80
CA SER A 157 13.48 11.89 -15.86
C SER A 157 13.74 10.45 -15.46
N THR A 158 14.91 9.91 -15.83
CA THR A 158 15.29 8.52 -15.52
C THR A 158 15.39 8.30 -14.01
N MET A 159 15.93 9.28 -13.28
CA MET A 159 16.06 9.20 -11.83
C MET A 159 14.70 9.18 -11.15
N ASP A 160 13.78 10.05 -11.54
CA ASP A 160 12.48 10.14 -10.87
C ASP A 160 11.65 8.88 -11.12
N PHE A 161 11.69 8.35 -12.35
CA PHE A 161 11.05 7.09 -12.69
C PHE A 161 11.62 5.92 -11.86
N LEU A 162 12.95 5.76 -11.83
CA LEU A 162 13.60 4.67 -11.10
C LEU A 162 13.47 4.80 -9.58
N PHE A 163 13.46 6.04 -9.05
CA PHE A 163 13.16 6.27 -7.63
C PHE A 163 11.72 5.93 -7.29
N GLY A 164 10.79 6.11 -8.23
CA GLY A 164 9.43 5.59 -8.12
C GLY A 164 9.48 4.11 -7.76
N LEU A 165 10.16 3.28 -8.54
CA LEU A 165 10.18 1.81 -8.35
C LEU A 165 10.68 1.33 -6.98
N VAL A 166 11.54 2.08 -6.30
CA VAL A 166 12.05 1.71 -4.96
C VAL A 166 11.31 2.41 -3.81
N GLY A 167 10.36 3.30 -4.11
CA GLY A 167 9.64 4.08 -3.12
C GLY A 167 10.48 5.19 -2.46
N ILE A 168 9.80 6.13 -1.82
CA ILE A 168 10.43 7.32 -1.23
C ILE A 168 10.78 7.04 0.22
N THR A 169 12.03 6.64 0.44
CA THR A 169 12.83 6.80 1.67
C THR A 169 12.08 6.73 3.01
N ASP A 170 12.17 5.58 3.69
CA ASP A 170 12.07 5.40 5.14
C ASP A 170 11.07 6.31 5.89
N GLY A 171 9.82 5.84 6.02
CA GLY A 171 9.03 6.12 7.22
C GLY A 171 7.80 7.01 7.10
N THR A 172 7.16 7.12 5.93
CA THR A 172 5.79 7.66 5.89
C THR A 172 4.95 6.97 4.82
N LEU A 173 4.01 6.11 5.24
CA LEU A 173 2.62 5.92 4.76
C LEU A 173 2.26 5.92 3.25
N ALA A 174 3.20 6.06 2.32
CA ALA A 174 2.91 6.22 0.91
C ALA A 174 3.29 4.95 0.15
N GLY A 175 2.40 4.56 -0.77
CA GLY A 175 2.64 3.49 -1.72
C GLY A 175 3.85 3.76 -2.63
N GLY A 176 3.89 3.05 -3.75
CA GLY A 176 4.79 3.41 -4.84
C GLY A 176 6.09 2.61 -5.00
N GLN A 177 6.47 1.67 -4.14
CA GLN A 177 7.54 0.71 -4.52
C GLN A 177 6.98 -0.47 -5.33
N VAL A 178 7.85 -1.24 -5.98
CA VAL A 178 7.51 -2.57 -6.53
C VAL A 178 7.18 -3.53 -5.40
N ARG A 179 6.09 -4.30 -5.53
CA ARG A 179 5.75 -5.40 -4.61
C ARG A 179 5.52 -6.69 -5.37
N LEU A 180 5.98 -7.81 -4.80
CA LEU A 180 5.55 -9.14 -5.23
C LEU A 180 4.35 -9.55 -4.38
N ILE A 181 3.25 -9.90 -5.00
CA ILE A 181 2.02 -10.34 -4.36
C ILE A 181 1.85 -11.82 -4.69
N ASP A 182 1.73 -12.65 -3.66
CA ASP A 182 1.30 -14.03 -3.80
C ASP A 182 -0.20 -14.09 -3.48
N PRO A 183 -1.08 -14.05 -4.50
CA PRO A 183 -2.52 -14.02 -4.26
C PRO A 183 -3.06 -15.34 -3.68
N GLU A 184 -2.39 -16.47 -3.92
CA GLU A 184 -2.80 -17.76 -3.37
C GLU A 184 -2.47 -17.85 -1.88
N ALA A 185 -1.32 -17.31 -1.47
CA ALA A 185 -0.93 -17.26 -0.05
C ALA A 185 -1.49 -16.02 0.69
N MET A 186 -2.09 -15.05 -0.02
CA MET A 186 -2.44 -13.74 0.51
C MET A 186 -1.24 -13.04 1.19
N MET A 187 -0.08 -13.14 0.56
CA MET A 187 1.18 -12.55 1.04
C MET A 187 1.68 -11.46 0.11
N VAL A 188 2.46 -10.53 0.66
CA VAL A 188 3.18 -9.51 -0.11
C VAL A 188 4.61 -9.38 0.36
N ALA A 189 5.56 -9.43 -0.58
CA ALA A 189 6.96 -9.18 -0.32
C ALA A 189 7.34 -7.75 -0.70
N GLU A 190 8.00 -7.05 0.22
CA GLU A 190 8.67 -5.79 -0.04
C GLU A 190 10.05 -6.02 -0.65
N LEU A 191 10.63 -4.95 -1.23
CA LEU A 191 12.03 -5.00 -1.63
C LEU A 191 12.92 -5.30 -0.42
N ALA A 192 13.75 -6.32 -0.57
CA ALA A 192 14.71 -6.74 0.43
C ALA A 192 15.68 -5.61 0.81
N ARG A 193 16.30 -5.72 1.98
CA ARG A 193 17.22 -4.73 2.52
C ARG A 193 18.60 -5.32 2.80
N LEU A 194 19.63 -4.51 2.58
CA LEU A 194 21.02 -4.82 2.91
C LEU A 194 21.25 -4.76 4.43
N GLU A 195 22.48 -5.08 4.88
CA GLU A 195 22.93 -4.99 6.26
C GLU A 195 22.00 -5.75 7.25
N GLY A 196 21.50 -6.91 6.82
CA GLY A 196 20.62 -7.75 7.63
C GLY A 196 19.23 -7.16 7.89
N GLY A 197 18.74 -6.31 6.99
CA GLY A 197 17.41 -5.68 7.09
C GLY A 197 17.45 -4.21 7.52
N GLU A 198 18.56 -3.75 8.11
CA GLU A 198 18.71 -2.37 8.63
C GLU A 198 19.28 -1.38 7.60
N GLY A 199 19.72 -1.87 6.44
CA GLY A 199 20.40 -1.11 5.40
C GLY A 199 19.47 -0.49 4.35
N SER A 200 20.07 -0.06 3.24
CA SER A 200 19.32 0.43 2.08
C SER A 200 18.60 -0.71 1.36
N ILE A 201 17.64 -0.33 0.53
CA ILE A 201 16.95 -1.23 -0.39
C ILE A 201 17.96 -1.94 -1.30
N ALA A 202 17.78 -3.25 -1.47
CA ALA A 202 18.59 -4.12 -2.29
C ALA A 202 18.07 -4.14 -3.73
N ALA A 203 18.20 -2.99 -4.40
CA ALA A 203 17.85 -2.80 -5.79
C ALA A 203 18.94 -2.01 -6.53
N ALA A 204 19.10 -2.28 -7.81
CA ALA A 204 20.04 -1.64 -8.70
C ALA A 204 19.34 -1.15 -9.97
N SER A 205 19.91 -0.14 -10.61
CA SER A 205 19.42 0.34 -11.90
C SER A 205 20.57 0.83 -12.78
N SER A 206 20.41 0.70 -14.09
CA SER A 206 21.36 1.17 -15.09
C SER A 206 20.66 1.56 -16.38
N SER A 207 21.33 2.26 -17.29
CA SER A 207 20.84 2.53 -18.65
C SER A 207 21.82 2.02 -19.70
N SER A 208 21.32 1.67 -20.89
CA SER A 208 22.16 1.31 -22.03
C SER A 208 22.89 2.50 -22.69
N GLY A 209 22.48 3.73 -22.38
CA GLY A 209 23.12 4.98 -22.82
C GLY A 209 23.74 5.81 -21.69
N ASP A 210 24.19 7.03 -22.02
CA ASP A 210 24.85 7.96 -21.08
C ASP A 210 23.85 8.78 -20.23
N SER A 211 22.55 8.58 -20.44
CA SER A 211 21.45 9.41 -19.91
C SER A 211 21.01 9.05 -18.48
N PHE A 212 21.63 8.05 -17.86
CA PHE A 212 21.37 7.74 -16.44
C PHE A 212 21.63 8.97 -15.57
N GLY A 213 20.61 9.47 -14.88
CA GLY A 213 20.73 10.69 -14.09
C GLY A 213 20.13 11.94 -14.74
N ASP A 214 19.71 11.85 -16.00
CA ASP A 214 19.12 12.93 -16.80
C ASP A 214 17.79 12.45 -17.43
N SER A 215 17.41 12.96 -18.60
CA SER A 215 16.21 12.52 -19.32
C SER A 215 16.46 11.31 -20.22
N ALA A 216 15.51 10.36 -20.27
CA ALA A 216 15.56 9.21 -21.17
C ALA A 216 15.48 9.65 -22.64
N GLU A 217 16.35 9.10 -23.50
CA GLU A 217 16.28 9.31 -24.95
C GLU A 217 15.57 8.16 -25.66
N ALA A 218 14.86 8.45 -26.76
CA ALA A 218 14.18 7.43 -27.56
C ALA A 218 15.17 6.38 -28.09
N GLY A 219 14.90 5.11 -27.77
CA GLY A 219 15.77 3.98 -28.11
C GLY A 219 16.86 3.65 -27.08
N GLU A 220 16.87 4.32 -25.93
CA GLU A 220 17.59 3.86 -24.75
C GLU A 220 16.70 2.93 -23.91
N SER A 221 17.34 1.96 -23.26
CA SER A 221 16.69 1.00 -22.38
C SER A 221 17.18 1.21 -20.96
N LEU A 222 16.26 1.26 -20.00
CA LEU A 222 16.56 1.30 -18.57
C LEU A 222 16.44 -0.10 -18.01
N HIS A 223 17.46 -0.56 -17.29
CA HIS A 223 17.44 -1.84 -16.61
C HIS A 223 17.26 -1.60 -15.12
N TRP A 224 16.40 -2.41 -14.51
CA TRP A 224 16.15 -2.41 -13.07
C TRP A 224 16.24 -3.83 -12.55
N PHE A 225 16.84 -3.98 -11.37
CA PHE A 225 16.97 -5.25 -10.67
C PHE A 225 16.63 -5.04 -9.21
N GLY A 226 15.78 -5.91 -8.65
CA GLY A 226 15.40 -5.87 -7.25
C GLY A 226 15.41 -7.26 -6.62
N LEU A 227 15.76 -7.30 -5.33
CA LEU A 227 15.70 -8.51 -4.52
C LEU A 227 14.51 -8.46 -3.56
N PHE A 228 13.96 -9.62 -3.24
CA PHE A 228 12.78 -9.83 -2.40
C PHE A 228 12.98 -11.07 -1.53
N ASP A 229 12.10 -11.23 -0.54
CA ASP A 229 11.88 -12.54 0.07
C ASP A 229 11.42 -13.55 -1.00
N ALA A 230 11.84 -14.80 -0.88
CA ALA A 230 11.49 -15.83 -1.85
C ALA A 230 9.99 -16.18 -1.75
N PRO A 231 9.17 -15.93 -2.80
CA PRO A 231 7.77 -16.35 -2.76
C PRO A 231 7.68 -17.87 -2.71
N GLU A 232 6.60 -18.43 -2.15
CA GLU A 232 6.44 -19.88 -2.04
C GLU A 232 5.89 -20.50 -3.33
N ASN A 233 4.89 -19.87 -3.95
CA ASN A 233 4.16 -20.40 -5.11
C ASN A 233 4.90 -20.24 -6.44
N GLU A 234 4.47 -20.99 -7.46
CA GLU A 234 5.10 -21.04 -8.80
C GLU A 234 4.80 -19.79 -9.66
N THR A 235 3.88 -18.93 -9.21
CA THR A 235 3.50 -17.68 -9.88
C THR A 235 3.22 -16.61 -8.84
N VAL A 236 3.53 -15.36 -9.17
CA VAL A 236 3.20 -14.18 -8.38
C VAL A 236 2.62 -13.08 -9.26
N SER A 237 1.96 -12.11 -8.65
CA SER A 237 1.61 -10.84 -9.29
C SER A 237 2.61 -9.75 -8.87
N ILE A 238 2.84 -8.77 -9.72
CA ILE A 238 3.75 -7.65 -9.48
C ILE A 238 2.94 -6.36 -9.52
N LEU A 239 2.84 -5.67 -8.38
CA LEU A 239 2.32 -4.31 -8.35
C LEU A 239 3.45 -3.36 -8.73
N LEU A 240 3.35 -2.80 -9.93
CA LEU A 240 4.37 -2.00 -10.59
C LEU A 240 3.90 -0.55 -10.71
N PRO A 241 4.60 0.42 -10.08
CA PRO A 241 4.22 1.83 -10.16
C PRO A 241 4.09 2.32 -11.60
N HIS A 242 3.00 3.04 -11.91
CA HIS A 242 2.61 3.48 -13.26
C HIS A 242 2.07 2.41 -14.21
N PHE A 243 2.28 1.12 -13.94
CA PHE A 243 1.84 0.03 -14.82
C PHE A 243 0.67 -0.78 -14.24
N GLY A 244 0.34 -0.57 -12.96
CA GLY A 244 -0.69 -1.34 -12.28
C GLY A 244 -0.20 -2.72 -11.88
N LEU A 245 -1.06 -3.73 -11.99
CA LEU A 245 -0.75 -5.10 -11.60
C LEU A 245 -0.45 -5.95 -12.83
N VAL A 246 0.68 -6.65 -12.82
CA VAL A 246 1.01 -7.70 -13.79
C VAL A 246 0.87 -9.04 -13.10
N SER A 247 0.11 -9.96 -13.65
CA SER A 247 -0.29 -11.21 -12.99
C SER A 247 0.43 -12.43 -13.55
N GLU A 248 0.26 -13.59 -12.91
CA GLU A 248 0.77 -14.87 -13.41
C GLU A 248 2.27 -14.87 -13.79
N VAL A 249 3.09 -14.02 -13.15
CA VAL A 249 4.52 -13.91 -13.42
C VAL A 249 5.20 -15.16 -12.88
N PRO A 250 5.91 -15.94 -13.73
CA PRO A 250 6.45 -17.23 -13.31
C PRO A 250 7.58 -17.06 -12.31
N VAL A 251 7.55 -17.90 -11.28
CA VAL A 251 8.66 -18.09 -10.33
C VAL A 251 9.46 -19.33 -10.73
N VAL A 252 10.76 -19.17 -10.91
CA VAL A 252 11.67 -20.25 -11.32
C VAL A 252 12.87 -20.35 -10.39
N ASP A 253 13.40 -21.55 -10.17
CA ASP A 253 14.67 -21.72 -9.46
C ASP A 253 15.86 -21.34 -10.36
N GLY A 254 16.82 -20.56 -9.84
CA GLY A 254 17.98 -20.12 -10.60
C GLY A 254 19.09 -19.50 -9.75
N ASP A 255 20.06 -18.87 -10.40
CA ASP A 255 21.16 -18.15 -9.75
C ASP A 255 20.88 -16.64 -9.85
N LEU A 256 20.87 -15.94 -8.70
CA LEU A 256 20.56 -14.51 -8.62
C LEU A 256 21.59 -13.63 -9.35
N ASP A 257 22.84 -14.09 -9.50
CA ASP A 257 23.86 -13.36 -10.25
C ASP A 257 23.62 -13.44 -11.77
N GLU A 258 23.01 -14.53 -12.26
CA GLU A 258 22.74 -14.73 -13.70
C GLU A 258 21.57 -13.86 -14.21
N THR A 259 20.71 -13.40 -13.29
CA THR A 259 19.51 -12.60 -13.61
C THR A 259 19.74 -11.11 -13.49
N ASN A 260 20.81 -10.69 -12.80
CA ASN A 260 21.13 -9.30 -12.62
C ASN A 260 21.62 -8.66 -13.94
N THR A 261 20.75 -7.86 -14.53
CA THR A 261 20.99 -7.14 -15.80
C THR A 261 21.77 -5.83 -15.61
N THR A 262 22.16 -5.50 -14.37
CA THR A 262 22.89 -4.27 -14.03
C THR A 262 24.39 -4.54 -13.82
N GLU A 263 25.20 -3.48 -13.70
CA GLU A 263 26.62 -3.61 -13.38
C GLU A 263 26.91 -3.77 -11.87
N GLU A 264 25.88 -3.73 -11.02
CA GLU A 264 26.02 -3.79 -9.56
C GLU A 264 26.13 -5.23 -9.06
N SER A 265 26.96 -5.47 -8.05
CA SER A 265 27.12 -6.79 -7.43
C SER A 265 26.67 -6.75 -5.98
N PHE A 266 25.90 -7.75 -5.55
CA PHE A 266 25.37 -7.85 -4.19
C PHE A 266 26.13 -8.88 -3.35
N ASP A 267 26.21 -8.65 -2.04
CA ASP A 267 26.58 -9.70 -1.07
C ASP A 267 25.29 -10.27 -0.48
N TYR A 268 24.72 -11.27 -1.15
CA TYR A 268 23.43 -11.88 -0.77
C TYR A 268 23.40 -12.42 0.67
N SER A 269 24.56 -12.67 1.29
CA SER A 269 24.63 -13.19 2.66
C SER A 269 24.28 -12.16 3.74
N ASP A 270 24.18 -10.88 3.37
CA ASP A 270 23.84 -9.75 4.25
C ASP A 270 22.51 -9.08 3.84
N ILE A 271 21.69 -9.79 3.05
CA ILE A 271 20.40 -9.31 2.54
C ILE A 271 19.27 -10.06 3.25
N THR A 272 18.25 -9.30 3.67
CA THR A 272 17.04 -9.83 4.30
C THR A 272 15.84 -9.41 3.46
N GLY A 273 15.07 -10.39 2.98
CA GLY A 273 13.73 -10.18 2.45
C GLY A 273 12.69 -10.29 3.57
N GLU A 274 11.58 -9.55 3.43
CA GLU A 274 10.45 -9.63 4.35
C GLU A 274 9.15 -9.76 3.54
N SER A 275 8.31 -10.70 3.97
CA SER A 275 6.95 -10.90 3.48
C SER A 275 5.94 -10.67 4.60
N HIS A 276 4.78 -10.14 4.24
CA HIS A 276 3.71 -9.79 5.17
C HIS A 276 2.38 -10.38 4.70
N GLU A 277 1.55 -10.77 5.66
CA GLU A 277 0.16 -11.15 5.39
C GLU A 277 -0.61 -9.91 4.92
N LEU A 278 -1.41 -10.13 3.87
CA LEU A 278 -2.34 -9.12 3.38
C LEU A 278 -3.58 -9.09 4.26
N VAL A 279 -4.04 -7.88 4.53
CA VAL A 279 -5.19 -7.60 5.37
C VAL A 279 -6.22 -6.76 4.63
N THR A 280 -7.48 -7.12 4.74
CA THR A 280 -8.63 -6.35 4.25
C THR A 280 -9.77 -6.36 5.27
N TRP A 281 -10.68 -5.40 5.14
CA TRP A 281 -11.89 -5.32 5.93
C TRP A 281 -13.10 -5.24 5.00
N ARG A 282 -14.20 -5.87 5.42
CA ARG A 282 -15.50 -5.77 4.77
C ARG A 282 -16.54 -5.32 5.79
N ASP A 283 -17.34 -4.34 5.43
CA ASP A 283 -18.40 -3.83 6.29
C ASP A 283 -19.77 -4.07 5.68
N THR A 284 -20.68 -4.56 6.52
CA THR A 284 -22.10 -4.72 6.23
C THR A 284 -22.91 -3.82 7.18
N PRO A 285 -24.23 -3.67 6.96
CA PRO A 285 -25.06 -2.93 7.91
C PRO A 285 -25.12 -3.59 9.30
N GLU A 286 -24.96 -4.91 9.39
CA GLU A 286 -25.13 -5.69 10.62
C GLU A 286 -23.82 -6.10 11.30
N TYR A 287 -22.74 -6.33 10.54
CA TYR A 287 -21.48 -6.87 11.04
C TYR A 287 -20.28 -6.37 10.22
N SER A 288 -19.07 -6.72 10.65
CA SER A 288 -17.84 -6.44 9.91
C SER A 288 -16.97 -7.69 9.86
N ILE A 289 -16.09 -7.75 8.87
CA ILE A 289 -15.19 -8.86 8.61
C ILE A 289 -13.78 -8.29 8.50
N GLU A 290 -12.83 -8.93 9.16
CA GLU A 290 -11.40 -8.74 8.95
C GLU A 290 -10.84 -10.03 8.36
N VAL A 291 -10.07 -9.92 7.28
CA VAL A 291 -9.33 -11.04 6.71
C VAL A 291 -7.86 -10.68 6.76
N GLU A 292 -7.04 -11.50 7.43
CA GLU A 292 -5.59 -11.38 7.55
C GLU A 292 -4.97 -12.70 7.11
N GLY A 293 -4.28 -12.70 5.97
CA GLY A 293 -3.81 -13.94 5.35
C GLY A 293 -4.96 -14.90 5.05
N ASP A 294 -4.95 -16.07 5.71
CA ASP A 294 -6.00 -17.07 5.65
C ASP A 294 -6.98 -17.02 6.85
N GLU A 295 -6.72 -16.18 7.86
CA GLU A 295 -7.60 -16.01 9.03
C GLU A 295 -8.72 -15.00 8.72
N THR A 296 -9.95 -15.39 9.01
CA THR A 296 -11.15 -14.56 8.90
C THR A 296 -11.75 -14.35 10.28
N THR A 297 -11.98 -13.09 10.64
CA THR A 297 -12.66 -12.68 11.86
C THR A 297 -13.95 -11.94 11.51
N VAL A 298 -15.09 -12.55 11.82
CA VAL A 298 -16.41 -11.90 11.73
C VAL A 298 -16.76 -11.28 13.07
N ASN A 299 -16.95 -9.97 13.11
CA ASN A 299 -17.28 -9.20 14.30
C ASN A 299 -18.77 -8.83 14.33
N LEU A 300 -19.50 -9.44 15.25
CA LEU A 300 -20.94 -9.29 15.43
C LEU A 300 -21.24 -8.37 16.63
N PRO A 301 -21.85 -7.19 16.41
CA PRO A 301 -22.12 -6.25 17.50
C PRO A 301 -23.17 -6.79 18.46
N SER A 302 -22.90 -6.75 19.77
CA SER A 302 -23.87 -7.25 20.76
C SER A 302 -25.17 -6.45 20.77
N ASP A 303 -25.13 -5.17 20.38
CA ASP A 303 -26.31 -4.30 20.34
C ASP A 303 -27.25 -4.66 19.15
N VAL A 304 -26.73 -5.39 18.15
CA VAL A 304 -27.51 -6.02 17.08
C VAL A 304 -28.03 -7.38 17.56
N LEU A 305 -27.15 -8.18 18.16
CA LEU A 305 -27.45 -9.56 18.53
C LEU A 305 -28.39 -9.70 19.74
N PHE A 306 -28.34 -8.80 20.71
CA PHE A 306 -28.97 -9.00 22.02
C PHE A 306 -29.70 -7.76 22.52
N ASP A 307 -30.77 -7.98 23.29
CA ASP A 307 -31.33 -6.93 24.14
C ASP A 307 -30.32 -6.53 25.25
N VAL A 308 -30.47 -5.30 25.78
CA VAL A 308 -29.63 -4.78 26.87
C VAL A 308 -29.59 -5.74 28.06
N ASP A 309 -28.38 -6.10 28.49
CA ASP A 309 -28.13 -7.01 29.63
C ASP A 309 -28.77 -8.41 29.45
N SER A 310 -28.90 -8.85 28.19
CA SER A 310 -29.44 -10.15 27.80
C SER A 310 -28.43 -10.98 27.00
N SER A 311 -28.65 -12.29 26.98
CA SER A 311 -28.05 -13.27 26.07
C SER A 311 -29.11 -13.94 25.17
N ASP A 312 -30.38 -13.53 25.28
CA ASP A 312 -31.43 -13.94 24.35
C ASP A 312 -31.24 -13.18 23.03
N LEU A 313 -31.17 -13.91 21.91
CA LEU A 313 -31.02 -13.33 20.58
C LEU A 313 -32.22 -12.42 20.23
N SER A 314 -31.93 -11.26 19.65
CA SER A 314 -32.93 -10.32 19.12
C SER A 314 -33.59 -10.86 17.84
N ASN A 315 -34.53 -10.13 17.25
CA ASN A 315 -35.07 -10.55 15.93
C ASN A 315 -34.09 -10.19 14.81
N GLU A 316 -33.36 -9.09 15.00
CA GLU A 316 -32.35 -8.56 14.09
C GLU A 316 -31.10 -9.46 14.05
N ALA A 317 -30.83 -10.19 15.14
CA ALA A 317 -29.77 -11.20 15.22
C ALA A 317 -29.92 -12.32 14.20
N GLU A 318 -31.15 -12.60 13.76
CA GLU A 318 -31.44 -13.68 12.82
C GLU A 318 -30.77 -13.43 11.47
N GLU A 319 -30.98 -12.24 10.91
CA GLU A 319 -30.41 -11.82 9.63
C GLU A 319 -28.88 -11.74 9.72
N ALA A 320 -28.35 -11.13 10.79
CA ALA A 320 -26.91 -11.03 11.00
C ALA A 320 -26.21 -12.40 11.10
N LEU A 321 -26.82 -13.38 11.77
CA LEU A 321 -26.23 -14.72 11.95
C LEU A 321 -26.42 -15.61 10.72
N GLU A 322 -27.48 -15.42 9.94
CA GLU A 322 -27.64 -16.08 8.64
C GLU A 322 -26.58 -15.56 7.66
N SER A 323 -26.37 -14.25 7.56
CA SER A 323 -25.32 -13.67 6.71
C SER A 323 -23.91 -14.05 7.18
N ALA A 324 -23.63 -14.01 8.49
CA ALA A 324 -22.34 -14.47 9.01
C ALA A 324 -22.07 -15.97 8.75
N ALA A 325 -23.12 -16.80 8.64
CA ALA A 325 -22.97 -18.20 8.26
C ALA A 325 -22.62 -18.38 6.78
N GLU A 326 -23.01 -17.44 5.92
CA GLU A 326 -22.62 -17.43 4.50
C GLU A 326 -21.11 -17.20 4.34
N GLU A 327 -20.49 -16.38 5.20
CA GLU A 327 -19.04 -16.18 5.22
C GLU A 327 -18.25 -17.47 5.55
N MET A 328 -18.88 -18.43 6.21
CA MET A 328 -18.27 -19.71 6.57
C MET A 328 -18.39 -20.75 5.46
N VAL A 329 -19.14 -20.47 4.39
CA VAL A 329 -19.34 -21.39 3.27
C VAL A 329 -18.02 -21.61 2.52
N GLY A 330 -17.72 -22.87 2.21
CA GLY A 330 -16.47 -23.24 1.53
C GLY A 330 -15.28 -23.41 2.45
N THR A 331 -15.44 -23.18 3.76
CA THR A 331 -14.42 -23.55 4.75
C THR A 331 -14.43 -25.05 5.00
N GLU A 332 -13.28 -25.72 4.93
CA GLU A 332 -13.11 -27.14 5.27
C GLU A 332 -11.88 -27.33 6.19
N GLY A 333 -12.10 -27.97 7.34
CA GLY A 333 -11.07 -28.20 8.37
C GLY A 333 -10.87 -27.02 9.33
N GLY A 334 -9.80 -27.07 10.12
CA GLY A 334 -9.38 -25.96 10.98
C GLY A 334 -10.21 -25.79 12.26
N GLU A 335 -10.04 -24.66 12.94
CA GLU A 335 -10.76 -24.31 14.17
C GLU A 335 -11.73 -23.15 13.92
N LEU A 336 -12.95 -23.28 14.43
CA LEU A 336 -13.88 -22.16 14.62
C LEU A 336 -13.88 -21.75 16.10
N ARG A 337 -13.47 -20.51 16.39
CA ARG A 337 -13.53 -19.92 17.74
C ARG A 337 -14.65 -18.91 17.82
N ILE A 338 -15.55 -19.07 18.79
CA ILE A 338 -16.65 -18.14 19.05
C ILE A 338 -16.39 -17.45 20.38
N VAL A 339 -16.07 -16.16 20.35
CA VAL A 339 -15.58 -15.41 21.52
C VAL A 339 -16.51 -14.24 21.84
N GLY A 340 -17.09 -14.23 23.03
CA GLY A 340 -17.92 -13.12 23.52
C GLY A 340 -17.09 -12.07 24.27
N HIS A 341 -17.41 -10.80 24.09
CA HIS A 341 -16.78 -9.68 24.79
C HIS A 341 -17.81 -8.70 25.39
N THR A 342 -17.36 -7.91 26.36
CA THR A 342 -18.16 -6.87 27.03
C THR A 342 -17.39 -5.56 27.14
N ASP A 343 -18.08 -4.48 27.48
CA ASP A 343 -17.44 -3.26 27.99
C ASP A 343 -17.03 -3.41 29.48
N ASP A 344 -16.38 -2.38 30.01
CA ASP A 344 -15.83 -2.33 31.37
C ASP A 344 -16.83 -1.83 32.44
N VAL A 345 -18.12 -1.70 32.11
CA VAL A 345 -19.10 -1.03 32.99
C VAL A 345 -19.46 -1.87 34.22
N LEU A 346 -19.53 -3.20 34.06
CA LEU A 346 -19.92 -4.15 35.10
C LEU A 346 -18.69 -4.90 35.65
N ASP A 347 -18.88 -5.61 36.77
CA ASP A 347 -17.77 -6.36 37.36
C ASP A 347 -17.36 -7.55 36.49
N GLU A 348 -16.06 -7.87 36.52
CA GLU A 348 -15.45 -8.90 35.66
C GLU A 348 -16.16 -10.26 35.76
N ALA A 349 -16.57 -10.70 36.96
CA ALA A 349 -17.21 -12.00 37.10
C ALA A 349 -18.60 -12.04 36.44
N TYR A 350 -19.33 -10.93 36.51
CA TYR A 350 -20.60 -10.78 35.80
C TYR A 350 -20.38 -10.76 34.28
N ASN A 351 -19.48 -9.91 33.81
CA ASN A 351 -19.17 -9.76 32.38
C ASN A 351 -18.58 -11.04 31.77
N GLN A 352 -17.81 -11.80 32.53
CA GLN A 352 -17.34 -13.14 32.12
C GLN A 352 -18.51 -14.08 31.87
N THR A 353 -19.47 -14.12 32.80
CA THR A 353 -20.66 -14.97 32.63
C THR A 353 -21.49 -14.52 31.43
N LEU A 354 -21.69 -13.21 31.28
CA LEU A 354 -22.48 -12.65 30.18
C LEU A 354 -21.85 -12.91 28.81
N SER A 355 -20.53 -12.72 28.68
CA SER A 355 -19.81 -12.99 27.43
C SER A 355 -19.86 -14.48 27.05
N GLU A 356 -19.67 -15.39 28.01
CA GLU A 356 -19.81 -16.84 27.79
C GLU A 356 -21.23 -17.21 27.35
N GLU A 357 -22.26 -16.67 28.01
CA GLU A 357 -23.67 -16.94 27.67
C GLU A 357 -24.04 -16.42 26.27
N ARG A 358 -23.50 -15.27 25.86
CA ARG A 358 -23.70 -14.70 24.53
C ARG A 358 -23.01 -15.51 23.43
N ALA A 359 -21.75 -15.88 23.65
CA ALA A 359 -21.02 -16.74 22.71
C ALA A 359 -21.73 -18.09 22.51
N GLU A 360 -22.23 -18.68 23.59
CA GLU A 360 -22.99 -19.94 23.55
C GLU A 360 -24.34 -19.79 22.81
N ALA A 361 -25.02 -18.65 22.94
CA ALA A 361 -26.25 -18.38 22.20
C ALA A 361 -25.99 -18.28 20.68
N VAL A 362 -24.92 -17.59 20.29
CA VAL A 362 -24.47 -17.51 18.89
C VAL A 362 -24.11 -18.89 18.34
N HIS A 363 -23.30 -19.67 19.08
CA HIS A 363 -22.96 -21.03 18.71
C HIS A 363 -24.18 -21.92 18.48
N GLN A 364 -25.18 -21.86 19.37
CA GLN A 364 -26.41 -22.65 19.22
C GLN A 364 -27.20 -22.26 17.97
N ARG A 365 -27.22 -20.97 17.59
CA ARG A 365 -27.88 -20.55 16.36
C ARG A 365 -27.09 -20.95 15.13
N LEU A 366 -25.76 -20.78 15.13
CA LEU A 366 -24.89 -21.21 14.03
C LEU A 366 -25.01 -22.71 13.74
N GLN A 367 -25.21 -23.56 14.75
CA GLN A 367 -25.51 -24.98 14.54
C GLN A 367 -26.78 -25.26 13.71
N GLU A 368 -27.69 -24.30 13.63
CA GLU A 368 -28.93 -24.42 12.86
C GLU A 368 -28.84 -23.85 11.45
N VAL A 369 -27.92 -22.91 11.20
CA VAL A 369 -27.80 -22.17 9.93
C VAL A 369 -26.52 -22.46 9.13
N ALA A 370 -25.47 -22.95 9.79
CA ALA A 370 -24.18 -23.26 9.18
C ALA A 370 -23.83 -24.76 9.30
N ASP A 371 -22.96 -25.26 8.43
CA ASP A 371 -22.41 -26.62 8.53
C ASP A 371 -21.16 -26.64 9.42
N LEU A 372 -21.37 -26.62 10.74
CA LEU A 372 -20.25 -26.65 11.69
C LEU A 372 -19.49 -27.99 11.71
N GLU A 373 -19.99 -29.05 11.04
CA GLU A 373 -19.25 -30.32 10.89
C GLU A 373 -18.08 -30.19 9.91
N ALA A 374 -18.00 -29.08 9.16
CA ALA A 374 -16.89 -28.77 8.28
C ALA A 374 -15.59 -28.43 9.05
N PHE A 375 -15.68 -27.96 10.30
CA PHE A 375 -14.54 -27.62 11.14
C PHE A 375 -14.02 -28.83 11.93
N ASP A 376 -12.70 -28.93 12.11
CA ASP A 376 -12.09 -29.98 12.93
C ASP A 376 -12.33 -29.75 14.43
N GLU A 377 -12.37 -28.48 14.84
CA GLU A 377 -12.62 -28.05 16.21
C GLU A 377 -13.55 -26.82 16.24
N VAL A 378 -14.49 -26.82 17.18
CA VAL A 378 -15.35 -25.66 17.47
C VAL A 378 -15.22 -25.35 18.95
N SER A 379 -14.77 -24.15 19.28
CA SER A 379 -14.59 -23.67 20.65
C SER A 379 -15.44 -22.43 20.93
N VAL A 380 -15.92 -22.33 22.17
CA VAL A 380 -16.81 -21.24 22.62
C VAL A 380 -16.27 -20.71 23.94
N SER A 381 -16.04 -19.41 24.02
CA SER A 381 -15.49 -18.74 25.20
C SER A 381 -16.03 -17.33 25.37
N GLY A 382 -15.87 -16.79 26.57
CA GLY A 382 -16.07 -15.36 26.85
C GLY A 382 -14.79 -14.75 27.38
N GLU A 383 -14.45 -13.54 26.96
CA GLU A 383 -13.24 -12.84 27.41
C GLU A 383 -13.54 -11.57 28.22
N SER A 384 -14.79 -11.37 28.62
CA SER A 384 -15.22 -10.18 29.37
C SER A 384 -14.70 -8.91 28.66
N PHE A 385 -14.12 -7.96 29.40
CA PHE A 385 -13.51 -6.73 28.87
C PHE A 385 -11.98 -6.82 28.74
N ARG A 386 -11.38 -8.02 28.74
CA ARG A 386 -9.92 -8.20 28.74
C ARG A 386 -9.24 -7.88 27.41
N GLN A 387 -10.00 -7.91 26.32
CA GLN A 387 -9.53 -7.64 24.96
C GLN A 387 -10.39 -6.53 24.33
N PRO A 388 -10.25 -5.28 24.81
CA PRO A 388 -10.96 -4.15 24.22
C PRO A 388 -10.34 -3.79 22.86
N ILE A 389 -11.20 -3.55 21.86
CA ILE A 389 -10.80 -3.07 20.53
C ILE A 389 -10.90 -1.55 20.42
N ALA A 390 -11.53 -0.90 21.41
CA ALA A 390 -11.67 0.54 21.48
C ALA A 390 -11.60 1.08 22.91
N ASP A 391 -11.37 2.37 23.04
CA ASP A 391 -11.29 3.05 24.34
C ASP A 391 -12.65 3.04 25.06
N ASN A 392 -12.71 2.33 26.20
CA ASN A 392 -13.87 2.27 27.09
C ASN A 392 -14.25 3.62 27.73
N SER A 393 -13.43 4.67 27.59
CA SER A 393 -13.76 6.01 28.09
C SER A 393 -14.93 6.68 27.35
N SER A 394 -15.21 6.26 26.12
CA SER A 394 -16.28 6.78 25.25
C SER A 394 -17.48 5.82 25.19
N GLU A 395 -18.68 6.32 24.87
CA GLU A 395 -19.84 5.41 24.68
C GLU A 395 -19.69 4.62 23.39
N GLU A 396 -19.16 5.29 22.37
CA GLU A 396 -18.83 4.73 21.08
C GLU A 396 -17.87 3.55 21.26
N GLY A 397 -16.74 3.74 21.93
CA GLY A 397 -15.76 2.67 22.21
C GLY A 397 -16.31 1.53 23.08
N ARG A 398 -17.18 1.82 24.05
CA ARG A 398 -17.87 0.76 24.80
C ARG A 398 -18.80 -0.06 23.91
N ALA A 399 -19.53 0.58 23.00
CA ALA A 399 -20.38 -0.14 22.05
C ALA A 399 -19.57 -1.10 21.17
N MET A 400 -18.39 -0.67 20.72
CA MET A 400 -17.46 -1.53 19.97
C MET A 400 -16.99 -2.74 20.77
N ASN A 401 -16.66 -2.54 22.05
CA ASN A 401 -16.17 -3.62 22.89
C ASN A 401 -17.24 -4.67 23.21
N ARG A 402 -18.53 -4.33 23.12
CA ARG A 402 -19.64 -5.27 23.26
C ARG A 402 -19.89 -6.01 21.94
N ARG A 403 -19.24 -7.15 21.75
CA ARG A 403 -19.30 -7.92 20.50
C ARG A 403 -19.18 -9.44 20.72
N VAL A 404 -19.49 -10.20 19.69
CA VAL A 404 -19.11 -11.62 19.57
C VAL A 404 -18.27 -11.75 18.31
N GLU A 405 -17.12 -12.41 18.40
CA GLU A 405 -16.23 -12.66 17.26
C GLU A 405 -16.30 -14.13 16.86
N LEU A 406 -16.33 -14.37 15.54
CA LEU A 406 -16.15 -15.68 14.94
C LEU A 406 -14.79 -15.68 14.24
N HIS A 407 -13.88 -16.55 14.67
CA HIS A 407 -12.55 -16.68 14.07
C HIS A 407 -12.45 -18.03 13.39
N PHE A 408 -12.03 -18.05 12.12
CA PHE A 408 -11.82 -19.27 11.36
C PHE A 408 -10.85 -19.08 10.21
N THR A 409 -10.19 -20.17 9.78
CA THR A 409 -9.33 -20.16 8.60
C THR A 409 -10.16 -20.47 7.36
N THR A 410 -10.11 -19.60 6.36
CA THR A 410 -10.81 -19.81 5.08
C THR A 410 -9.84 -20.47 4.10
N VAL A 411 -10.11 -21.73 3.73
CA VAL A 411 -9.27 -22.51 2.79
C VAL A 411 -9.60 -22.20 1.32
N THR A 412 -10.64 -21.40 1.06
CA THR A 412 -11.18 -21.16 -0.28
C THR A 412 -11.13 -19.68 -0.65
N ASP A 413 -10.70 -19.43 -1.90
CA ASP A 413 -10.62 -18.15 -2.59
C ASP A 413 -11.71 -17.15 -2.14
N PRO A 414 -11.34 -15.96 -1.59
CA PRO A 414 -12.29 -14.91 -1.23
C PRO A 414 -13.15 -14.44 -2.42
N GLY A 415 -12.76 -14.78 -3.65
CA GLY A 415 -13.30 -14.32 -4.93
C GLY A 415 -14.67 -14.81 -5.40
N GLU A 416 -15.36 -15.72 -4.71
CA GLU A 416 -16.63 -16.29 -5.23
C GLU A 416 -17.86 -16.02 -4.35
N GLN A 417 -17.90 -14.86 -3.68
CA GLN A 417 -19.13 -14.40 -3.03
C GLN A 417 -19.83 -13.35 -3.88
N VAL A 418 -20.91 -13.74 -4.57
CA VAL A 418 -21.80 -12.75 -5.22
C VAL A 418 -22.61 -12.07 -4.14
N VAL A 419 -22.21 -10.86 -3.79
CA VAL A 419 -22.96 -10.03 -2.84
C VAL A 419 -24.17 -9.40 -3.56
N GLU A 420 -25.39 -9.74 -3.11
CA GLU A 420 -26.63 -9.11 -3.56
C GLU A 420 -27.14 -8.10 -2.52
N GLY A 421 -27.43 -6.85 -2.92
CA GLY A 421 -27.96 -5.82 -2.02
C GLY A 421 -28.39 -4.54 -2.75
N GLU A 422 -29.08 -3.63 -2.06
CA GLU A 422 -29.40 -2.31 -2.61
C GLU A 422 -28.35 -1.30 -2.15
N LEU A 423 -27.74 -0.59 -3.10
CA LEU A 423 -26.69 0.37 -2.79
C LEU A 423 -27.22 1.49 -1.87
N PRO A 424 -26.46 1.92 -0.86
CA PRO A 424 -26.74 3.13 -0.07
C PRO A 424 -26.95 4.39 -0.93
N GLU A 425 -27.66 5.39 -0.39
CA GLU A 425 -27.69 6.72 -1.03
C GLU A 425 -26.27 7.34 -1.10
N PRO A 426 -25.84 7.87 -2.27
CA PRO A 426 -24.52 8.47 -2.42
C PRO A 426 -24.40 9.79 -1.66
N GLN A 427 -23.25 10.02 -1.05
CA GLN A 427 -22.98 11.20 -0.22
C GLN A 427 -22.23 12.32 -0.97
N GLY A 428 -21.84 12.08 -2.22
CA GLY A 428 -21.04 12.98 -3.04
C GLY A 428 -21.44 12.99 -4.53
N PRO A 429 -20.61 13.58 -5.40
CA PRO A 429 -20.79 13.47 -6.85
C PRO A 429 -20.80 12.00 -7.29
N VAL A 430 -21.64 11.69 -8.29
CA VAL A 430 -21.79 10.33 -8.84
C VAL A 430 -21.49 10.38 -10.33
N GLY A 431 -20.68 9.44 -10.81
CA GLY A 431 -20.42 9.21 -12.23
C GLY A 431 -20.60 7.73 -12.60
N GLY A 432 -20.80 7.44 -13.88
CA GLY A 432 -20.68 6.08 -14.43
C GLY A 432 -19.25 5.76 -14.90
N ALA A 433 -19.05 4.56 -15.44
CA ALA A 433 -17.76 4.05 -15.92
C ALA A 433 -17.01 4.99 -16.89
N ASP A 434 -17.73 5.64 -17.81
CA ASP A 434 -17.15 6.53 -18.85
C ASP A 434 -17.29 8.03 -18.50
N GLU A 435 -17.65 8.36 -17.26
CA GLU A 435 -17.91 9.74 -16.84
C GLU A 435 -16.77 10.30 -16.00
N GLU A 436 -16.63 11.62 -16.02
CA GLU A 436 -15.75 12.37 -15.13
C GLU A 436 -16.59 13.06 -14.05
N ILE A 437 -16.10 13.08 -12.82
CA ILE A 437 -16.71 13.83 -11.73
C ILE A 437 -15.73 14.87 -11.18
N THR A 438 -16.23 16.01 -10.72
CA THR A 438 -15.42 17.02 -10.05
C THR A 438 -15.62 16.94 -8.55
N VAL A 439 -14.57 16.60 -7.81
CA VAL A 439 -14.55 16.63 -6.34
C VAL A 439 -13.97 17.97 -5.89
N ASN A 440 -14.70 18.64 -4.98
CA ASN A 440 -14.35 19.98 -4.51
C ASN A 440 -13.95 19.88 -3.03
N ALA A 441 -12.77 20.35 -2.65
CA ALA A 441 -12.30 20.29 -1.25
C ALA A 441 -13.02 21.29 -0.31
N GLY A 442 -13.93 22.10 -0.85
CA GLY A 442 -14.69 23.10 -0.12
C GLY A 442 -13.89 24.34 0.27
N ASP A 443 -14.47 25.20 1.11
CA ASP A 443 -13.94 26.54 1.43
C ASP A 443 -12.95 26.57 2.61
N SER A 444 -12.68 25.43 3.25
CA SER A 444 -11.91 25.35 4.50
C SER A 444 -11.13 24.06 4.63
N GLY A 445 -9.91 24.12 5.18
CA GLY A 445 -9.00 22.97 5.29
C GLY A 445 -7.65 23.27 4.64
N PRO A 446 -6.70 22.33 4.66
CA PRO A 446 -5.41 22.48 4.00
C PRO A 446 -5.52 22.57 2.47
N TYR A 447 -6.55 21.95 1.87
CA TYR A 447 -6.78 21.87 0.42
C TYR A 447 -7.92 22.79 -0.07
N ALA A 448 -8.30 23.80 0.73
CA ALA A 448 -9.47 24.62 0.44
C ALA A 448 -9.40 25.31 -0.93
N ASN A 449 -10.50 25.28 -1.68
CA ASN A 449 -10.66 25.80 -3.05
C ASN A 449 -9.86 25.06 -4.13
N GLU A 450 -9.40 23.84 -3.84
CA GLU A 450 -8.88 22.93 -4.85
C GLU A 450 -10.02 22.06 -5.38
N ASP A 451 -10.06 21.91 -6.70
CA ASP A 451 -10.98 21.02 -7.42
C ASP A 451 -10.12 20.00 -8.17
N VAL A 452 -10.54 18.73 -8.10
CA VAL A 452 -9.89 17.62 -8.80
C VAL A 452 -10.94 16.90 -9.62
N ILE A 453 -10.62 16.62 -10.88
CA ILE A 453 -11.44 15.76 -11.75
C ILE A 453 -11.00 14.32 -11.50
N LEU A 454 -11.97 13.45 -11.23
CA LEU A 454 -11.75 12.00 -11.13
C LEU A 454 -12.40 11.30 -12.32
N SER A 455 -11.76 10.23 -12.79
CA SER A 455 -12.30 9.23 -13.71
C SER A 455 -11.78 7.83 -13.35
N VAL A 456 -12.54 6.80 -13.70
CA VAL A 456 -12.11 5.40 -13.58
C VAL A 456 -11.49 4.98 -14.91
N GLU A 457 -10.21 4.61 -14.89
CA GLU A 457 -9.48 4.14 -16.07
C GLU A 457 -9.76 2.66 -16.32
N SER A 458 -9.75 1.86 -15.25
CA SER A 458 -10.02 0.43 -15.34
C SER A 458 -10.45 -0.17 -14.01
N LEU A 459 -11.13 -1.31 -14.11
CA LEU A 459 -11.40 -2.22 -13.01
C LEU A 459 -11.17 -3.64 -13.51
N GLU A 460 -10.04 -4.22 -13.13
CA GLU A 460 -9.50 -5.44 -13.75
C GLU A 460 -9.36 -6.58 -12.74
N ARG A 461 -9.75 -7.79 -13.16
CA ARG A 461 -9.54 -9.04 -12.41
C ARG A 461 -8.19 -9.64 -12.76
N HIS A 462 -7.46 -10.04 -11.72
CA HIS A 462 -6.15 -10.66 -11.80
C HIS A 462 -6.01 -11.72 -10.71
N ALA A 463 -6.06 -13.00 -11.07
CA ALA A 463 -5.74 -14.12 -10.18
C ALA A 463 -6.34 -13.99 -8.75
N GLY A 464 -7.66 -13.77 -8.62
CA GLY A 464 -8.34 -13.64 -7.32
C GLY A 464 -8.28 -12.24 -6.69
N LEU A 465 -7.75 -11.25 -7.41
CA LEU A 465 -7.71 -9.84 -7.02
C LEU A 465 -8.49 -8.97 -8.01
N VAL A 466 -8.96 -7.82 -7.53
CA VAL A 466 -9.51 -6.74 -8.36
C VAL A 466 -8.65 -5.50 -8.22
N VAL A 467 -8.26 -4.90 -9.34
CA VAL A 467 -7.41 -3.70 -9.38
C VAL A 467 -8.19 -2.55 -9.99
N ALA A 468 -8.35 -1.47 -9.23
CA ALA A 468 -8.97 -0.24 -9.69
C ALA A 468 -7.90 0.79 -10.08
N GLY A 469 -7.91 1.22 -11.35
CA GLY A 469 -7.14 2.37 -11.82
C GLY A 469 -7.99 3.64 -11.78
N ILE A 470 -7.65 4.60 -10.91
CA ILE A 470 -8.39 5.85 -10.76
C ILE A 470 -7.50 7.03 -11.15
N ARG A 471 -7.90 7.77 -12.18
CA ARG A 471 -7.19 8.99 -12.60
C ARG A 471 -7.69 10.19 -11.79
N ALA A 472 -6.74 11.00 -11.33
CA ALA A 472 -6.98 12.32 -10.77
C ALA A 472 -6.31 13.37 -11.65
N GLU A 473 -7.07 14.37 -12.11
CA GLU A 473 -6.60 15.51 -12.89
C GLU A 473 -6.81 16.82 -12.13
N SER A 474 -5.78 17.66 -12.11
CA SER A 474 -5.86 18.98 -11.50
C SER A 474 -6.59 19.98 -12.40
N THR A 475 -7.58 20.70 -11.86
CA THR A 475 -8.23 21.81 -12.58
C THR A 475 -7.53 23.16 -12.39
N GLY A 476 -6.39 23.18 -11.70
CA GLY A 476 -5.69 24.41 -11.30
C GLY A 476 -4.26 24.14 -10.85
N GLU A 477 -3.65 25.07 -10.14
CA GLU A 477 -2.44 24.74 -9.37
C GLU A 477 -2.93 24.10 -8.07
N VAL A 478 -2.76 22.77 -7.93
CA VAL A 478 -3.11 22.02 -6.72
C VAL A 478 -1.84 21.48 -6.08
N ALA A 479 -1.77 21.54 -4.75
CA ALA A 479 -0.57 21.11 -4.05
C ALA A 479 -0.40 19.58 -4.06
N ASP A 480 -1.51 18.83 -4.13
CA ASP A 480 -1.54 17.40 -3.90
C ASP A 480 -2.76 16.76 -4.56
N LEU A 481 -2.59 15.74 -5.40
CA LEU A 481 -3.71 14.98 -5.97
C LEU A 481 -4.21 13.86 -5.04
N ASN A 482 -3.56 13.63 -3.89
CA ASN A 482 -3.91 12.56 -2.96
C ASN A 482 -5.15 12.89 -2.11
N TRP A 483 -5.49 14.17 -1.91
CA TRP A 483 -6.53 14.56 -0.95
C TRP A 483 -7.93 13.97 -1.21
N PRO A 484 -8.38 13.68 -2.45
CA PRO A 484 -9.66 13.00 -2.69
C PRO A 484 -9.68 11.54 -2.19
N PHE A 485 -8.50 10.95 -1.97
CA PHE A 485 -8.31 9.59 -1.48
C PHE A 485 -7.99 9.60 0.03
N ALA A 486 -7.18 10.55 0.49
CA ALA A 486 -6.59 10.60 1.83
C ALA A 486 -7.47 11.20 2.96
N LEU A 487 -8.78 11.38 2.74
CA LEU A 487 -9.67 12.07 3.70
C LEU A 487 -11.08 11.46 3.79
N GLY A 488 -11.31 10.27 3.25
CA GLY A 488 -12.58 9.55 3.44
C GLY A 488 -12.60 8.90 4.82
N ALA A 489 -13.48 9.31 5.73
CA ALA A 489 -13.62 8.60 7.02
C ALA A 489 -14.31 7.26 6.86
N GLY A 490 -13.50 6.30 6.43
CA GLY A 490 -13.82 4.89 6.50
C GLY A 490 -13.76 4.35 7.92
N GLY A 491 -12.80 4.78 8.75
CA GLY A 491 -12.47 4.08 10.01
C GLY A 491 -13.44 4.14 11.19
N VAL A 492 -14.75 4.36 10.97
CA VAL A 492 -15.77 4.26 12.03
C VAL A 492 -16.98 3.54 11.43
N HIS A 493 -16.91 2.22 11.41
CA HIS A 493 -17.81 1.40 10.61
C HIS A 493 -19.16 1.10 11.27
N ARG A 494 -20.15 0.78 10.41
CA ARG A 494 -21.57 0.51 10.71
C ARG A 494 -21.83 -0.69 11.63
N ALA A 495 -20.82 -1.48 11.96
CA ALA A 495 -20.85 -2.52 12.97
C ALA A 495 -20.08 -2.17 14.26
N GLY A 496 -19.72 -0.91 14.49
CA GLY A 496 -19.04 -0.53 15.72
C GLY A 496 -17.63 -1.11 15.83
N VAL A 497 -16.88 -1.18 14.73
CA VAL A 497 -15.42 -1.35 14.78
C VAL A 497 -14.81 -0.06 14.26
N SER A 498 -14.10 0.67 15.13
CA SER A 498 -13.30 1.81 14.73
C SER A 498 -11.85 1.41 14.86
N GLN A 499 -11.22 1.13 13.72
CA GLN A 499 -9.78 1.21 13.65
C GLN A 499 -9.41 2.68 13.53
N VAL A 500 -9.18 3.33 14.68
CA VAL A 500 -8.64 4.69 14.74
C VAL A 500 -7.26 4.68 14.08
N GLY A 501 -7.23 4.99 12.78
CA GLY A 501 -6.03 4.94 11.94
C GLY A 501 -6.25 4.41 10.51
N SER A 502 -7.41 3.80 10.21
CA SER A 502 -7.71 3.16 8.91
C SER A 502 -8.35 4.07 7.86
N VAL A 503 -8.30 5.38 8.04
CA VAL A 503 -8.69 6.33 6.97
C VAL A 503 -7.79 6.07 5.75
N ASP A 504 -8.30 6.17 4.52
CA ASP A 504 -7.62 6.83 3.38
C ASP A 504 -7.68 6.17 1.98
N LEU A 505 -8.57 5.22 1.67
CA LEU A 505 -8.78 4.79 0.27
C LEU A 505 -10.26 4.48 -0.05
N PRO A 506 -10.69 4.63 -1.32
CA PRO A 506 -12.04 4.26 -1.77
C PRO A 506 -12.35 2.78 -1.55
N TYR A 507 -13.62 2.49 -1.29
CA TYR A 507 -14.16 1.15 -1.14
C TYR A 507 -14.60 0.60 -2.48
N LEU A 508 -14.43 -0.71 -2.63
CA LEU A 508 -15.18 -1.48 -3.60
C LEU A 508 -16.52 -1.84 -2.97
N VAL A 509 -17.63 -1.48 -3.60
CA VAL A 509 -18.98 -1.68 -3.07
C VAL A 509 -19.74 -2.65 -3.98
N ALA A 510 -20.26 -3.71 -3.38
CA ALA A 510 -21.18 -4.65 -4.01
C ALA A 510 -22.40 -4.80 -3.10
N GLY A 511 -23.59 -4.46 -3.61
CA GLY A 511 -24.80 -4.48 -2.80
C GLY A 511 -24.72 -3.56 -1.58
N ASP A 512 -24.75 -4.14 -0.39
CA ASP A 512 -24.59 -3.50 0.91
C ASP A 512 -23.29 -3.86 1.62
N HIS A 513 -22.30 -4.37 0.87
CA HIS A 513 -20.96 -4.65 1.39
C HIS A 513 -19.97 -3.62 0.86
N TRP A 514 -19.19 -3.07 1.77
CA TRP A 514 -18.07 -2.18 1.48
C TRP A 514 -16.79 -2.92 1.75
N VAL A 515 -15.91 -3.00 0.76
CA VAL A 515 -14.65 -3.74 0.86
C VAL A 515 -13.48 -2.78 0.74
N GLU A 516 -12.62 -2.81 1.74
CA GLU A 516 -11.40 -2.01 1.77
C GLU A 516 -10.32 -2.60 0.85
N PRO A 517 -9.48 -1.76 0.26
CA PRO A 517 -8.31 -2.24 -0.45
C PRO A 517 -7.35 -2.95 0.51
N LEU A 518 -6.61 -3.90 -0.04
CA LEU A 518 -5.61 -4.67 0.69
C LEU A 518 -4.49 -3.78 1.23
N ARG A 519 -3.94 -4.18 2.37
CA ARG A 519 -2.79 -3.55 3.03
C ARG A 519 -2.01 -4.60 3.81
N TYR A 520 -0.91 -4.20 4.42
CA TYR A 520 -0.08 -5.08 5.26
C TYR A 520 0.63 -4.28 6.34
N PHE A 521 1.04 -4.96 7.41
CA PHE A 521 1.69 -4.36 8.57
C PHE A 521 3.18 -4.69 8.57
N VAL A 522 4.04 -3.67 8.66
CA VAL A 522 5.51 -3.80 8.57
C VAL A 522 6.21 -3.81 9.93
N THR A 523 5.48 -3.53 11.01
CA THR A 523 6.01 -3.64 12.38
C THR A 523 5.13 -4.57 13.19
N ASP A 524 5.74 -5.60 13.78
CA ASP A 524 5.09 -6.42 14.79
C ASP A 524 4.70 -5.54 15.99
N VAL A 525 3.43 -5.61 16.40
CA VAL A 525 2.99 -5.00 17.66
C VAL A 525 3.52 -5.88 18.79
N GLU A 526 4.53 -5.42 19.53
CA GLU A 526 4.84 -5.99 20.84
C GLU A 526 3.68 -5.63 21.79
N VAL A 527 2.68 -6.52 21.89
CA VAL A 527 1.66 -6.45 22.93
C VAL A 527 2.31 -6.91 24.24
N ASP A 528 2.36 -6.04 25.23
CA ASP A 528 2.81 -6.40 26.58
C ASP A 528 1.78 -7.33 27.21
N ASP A 529 2.10 -8.63 27.27
CA ASP A 529 1.28 -9.68 27.91
C ASP A 529 0.89 -9.35 29.37
N GLU A 530 1.68 -8.54 30.09
CA GLU A 530 1.44 -8.19 31.48
C GLU A 530 0.58 -6.91 31.64
N ASP A 531 0.55 -6.03 30.64
CA ASP A 531 -0.21 -4.77 30.66
C ASP A 531 -0.70 -4.35 29.25
N PRO A 532 -1.71 -5.05 28.69
CA PRO A 532 -2.24 -4.77 27.36
C PRO A 532 -2.82 -3.35 27.19
N GLU A 533 -3.16 -2.66 28.29
CA GLU A 533 -3.63 -1.27 28.27
C GLU A 533 -2.49 -0.23 28.09
N GLU A 534 -1.23 -0.60 28.37
CA GLU A 534 -0.05 0.26 28.15
C GLU A 534 0.72 -0.09 26.88
N SER A 535 0.31 -1.13 26.15
CA SER A 535 0.85 -1.42 24.81
C SER A 535 0.60 -0.20 23.91
N GLU A 536 1.64 0.30 23.23
CA GLU A 536 1.49 1.37 22.24
C GLU A 536 0.75 0.81 21.00
N VAL A 537 -0.56 0.56 21.13
CA VAL A 537 -1.47 0.26 20.01
C VAL A 537 -1.58 1.46 19.06
N SER A 538 -1.13 2.64 19.50
CA SER A 538 -1.04 3.84 18.68
C SER A 538 0.14 3.75 17.69
N GLY A 539 -0.06 2.99 16.63
CA GLY A 539 0.81 3.01 15.45
C GLY A 539 1.30 1.63 15.05
N ARG A 540 0.40 0.77 14.56
CA ARG A 540 0.85 -0.21 13.57
C ARG A 540 1.36 0.59 12.37
N ASP A 541 2.64 0.51 12.05
CA ASP A 541 3.13 1.01 10.77
C ASP A 541 2.57 0.05 9.71
N PHE A 542 1.67 0.56 8.88
CA PHE A 542 1.02 -0.19 7.81
C PHE A 542 1.31 0.45 6.46
N HIS A 543 1.45 -0.40 5.46
CA HIS A 543 1.60 -0.01 4.08
C HIS A 543 0.38 -0.43 3.29
N ARG A 544 -0.08 0.47 2.41
CA ARG A 544 -1.22 0.21 1.52
C ARG A 544 -0.74 -0.60 0.32
N LEU A 545 -1.56 -1.53 -0.17
CA LEU A 545 -1.29 -2.21 -1.44
C LEU A 545 -1.76 -1.32 -2.60
N THR A 546 -1.02 -0.23 -2.79
CA THR A 546 -1.25 0.77 -3.82
C THR A 546 0.08 1.34 -4.31
N ASP A 547 0.08 1.87 -5.52
CA ASP A 547 1.26 2.50 -6.11
C ASP A 547 1.34 4.01 -5.85
N VAL A 548 0.46 4.57 -5.01
CA VAL A 548 0.33 6.03 -4.80
C VAL A 548 1.68 6.75 -4.65
N LEU A 549 1.97 7.56 -5.67
CA LEU A 549 2.96 8.63 -5.70
C LEU A 549 2.30 9.98 -6.02
N PHE A 550 1.12 10.25 -5.46
CA PHE A 550 0.55 11.60 -5.52
C PHE A 550 1.33 12.53 -4.57
N GLY A 551 2.00 13.54 -5.10
CA GLY A 551 2.38 14.73 -4.32
C GLY A 551 3.72 14.72 -3.58
N SER A 552 4.57 13.70 -3.69
CA SER A 552 5.85 13.73 -2.96
C SER A 552 6.93 14.65 -3.59
N TYR A 553 6.71 15.14 -4.82
CA TYR A 553 7.72 15.87 -5.59
C TYR A 553 7.30 17.26 -6.12
N GLY A 554 6.12 17.77 -5.78
CA GLY A 554 5.74 19.16 -6.06
C GLY A 554 4.25 19.37 -6.35
N ASP A 555 3.90 20.64 -6.62
CA ASP A 555 2.55 21.06 -6.99
C ASP A 555 2.21 20.57 -8.42
N TYR A 556 0.96 20.13 -8.64
CA TYR A 556 0.41 19.78 -9.95
C TYR A 556 -0.19 21.02 -10.62
N ASN A 557 0.14 21.26 -11.88
CA ASN A 557 -0.41 22.36 -12.68
C ASN A 557 -1.78 21.99 -13.25
N GLU A 558 -2.48 22.99 -13.79
CA GLU A 558 -3.76 22.79 -14.47
C GLU A 558 -3.58 21.82 -15.66
N GLY A 559 -4.33 20.72 -15.65
CA GLY A 559 -4.27 19.65 -16.65
C GLY A 559 -3.25 18.55 -16.36
N ASP A 560 -2.42 18.68 -15.32
CA ASP A 560 -1.58 17.56 -14.88
C ASP A 560 -2.47 16.48 -14.25
N SER A 561 -2.20 15.20 -14.55
CA SER A 561 -2.93 14.06 -13.99
C SER A 561 -2.02 12.91 -13.61
N ALA A 562 -2.50 12.06 -12.72
CA ALA A 562 -1.86 10.80 -12.35
C ALA A 562 -2.93 9.74 -12.05
N VAL A 563 -2.55 8.46 -12.16
CA VAL A 563 -3.42 7.31 -11.89
C VAL A 563 -2.95 6.64 -10.61
N ALA A 564 -3.88 6.31 -9.72
CA ALA A 564 -3.62 5.41 -8.60
C ALA A 564 -4.22 4.04 -8.88
N TYR A 565 -3.43 3.01 -8.62
CA TYR A 565 -3.87 1.61 -8.65
C TYR A 565 -4.13 1.13 -7.23
N LEU A 566 -5.34 0.67 -6.98
CA LEU A 566 -5.78 0.12 -5.70
C LEU A 566 -6.11 -1.35 -5.87
N VAL A 567 -5.55 -2.20 -5.01
CA VAL A 567 -5.74 -3.63 -5.07
C VAL A 567 -6.73 -4.07 -4.00
N TYR A 568 -7.75 -4.81 -4.40
CA TYR A 568 -8.82 -5.36 -3.56
C TYR A 568 -8.81 -6.89 -3.66
N PRO A 569 -9.34 -7.61 -2.67
CA PRO A 569 -9.76 -8.98 -2.90
C PRO A 569 -10.84 -8.99 -3.99
N ASP A 570 -10.89 -10.07 -4.77
CA ASP A 570 -12.02 -10.33 -5.64
C ASP A 570 -13.29 -10.56 -4.80
N ILE A 571 -14.41 -9.96 -5.21
CA ILE A 571 -15.73 -10.09 -4.57
C ILE A 571 -16.83 -10.52 -5.56
N GLY A 572 -16.45 -11.12 -6.69
CA GLY A 572 -17.36 -11.47 -7.76
C GLY A 572 -18.05 -10.27 -8.42
N GLY A 573 -18.98 -10.54 -9.35
CA GLY A 573 -19.75 -9.51 -10.08
C GLY A 573 -19.19 -9.11 -11.45
N GLU A 574 -20.06 -8.76 -12.38
CA GLU A 574 -19.66 -8.24 -13.71
C GLU A 574 -19.54 -6.71 -13.72
N GLU A 575 -20.22 -6.04 -12.79
CA GLU A 575 -20.22 -4.59 -12.60
C GLU A 575 -20.10 -4.29 -11.10
N LEU A 576 -19.26 -3.33 -10.73
CA LEU A 576 -18.99 -2.95 -9.35
C LEU A 576 -19.04 -1.43 -9.16
N THR A 577 -19.10 -1.00 -7.90
CA THR A 577 -19.11 0.41 -7.51
C THR A 577 -17.82 0.76 -6.79
N LEU A 578 -17.25 1.93 -7.07
CA LEU A 578 -16.17 2.53 -6.29
C LEU A 578 -16.71 3.71 -5.50
N GLU A 579 -16.48 3.75 -4.20
CA GLU A 579 -17.03 4.79 -3.33
C GLU A 579 -15.99 5.32 -2.34
N SER A 580 -15.82 6.64 -2.30
CA SER A 580 -15.29 7.34 -1.14
C SER A 580 -16.47 7.77 -0.26
N PRO A 581 -16.61 7.25 0.98
CA PRO A 581 -17.77 7.55 1.82
C PRO A 581 -17.69 8.96 2.44
N GLY A 582 -18.86 9.46 2.86
CA GLY A 582 -19.02 10.76 3.53
C GLY A 582 -19.11 10.66 5.05
N GLU A 583 -19.80 11.62 5.70
CA GLU A 583 -19.98 11.60 7.15
C GLU A 583 -20.99 10.52 7.59
N HIS A 584 -20.61 9.70 8.57
CA HIS A 584 -21.51 8.74 9.23
C HIS A 584 -21.85 9.15 10.68
N GLU A 585 -23.01 8.73 11.20
CA GLU A 585 -23.37 8.98 12.61
C GLU A 585 -22.30 8.40 13.55
N GLY A 586 -21.70 9.24 14.41
CA GLY A 586 -20.61 8.85 15.33
C GLY A 586 -19.19 9.29 14.91
N THR A 587 -19.01 9.66 13.65
CA THR A 587 -17.70 10.11 13.08
C THR A 587 -17.45 11.62 13.20
N ASP A 588 -18.48 12.33 13.68
CA ASP A 588 -18.62 13.78 13.88
C ASP A 588 -17.41 14.51 14.47
N TRP A 589 -16.58 13.82 15.26
CA TRP A 589 -15.49 14.45 16.01
C TRP A 589 -14.15 14.46 15.26
N ILE A 590 -13.82 13.39 14.51
CA ILE A 590 -12.65 13.35 13.61
C ILE A 590 -12.93 14.21 12.38
N LEU A 591 -14.14 14.08 11.81
CA LEU A 591 -14.48 14.73 10.54
C LEU A 591 -14.50 16.24 10.57
N ARG A 592 -14.84 16.82 11.72
CA ARG A 592 -14.73 18.27 11.95
C ARG A 592 -13.30 18.80 11.92
N GLN A 593 -12.28 17.95 12.04
CA GLN A 593 -10.88 18.36 12.03
C GLN A 593 -10.19 18.15 10.67
N ILE A 594 -10.56 17.10 9.92
CA ILE A 594 -9.87 16.70 8.68
C ILE A 594 -10.67 16.95 7.38
N GLY A 595 -12.02 17.03 7.45
CA GLY A 595 -12.91 17.08 6.28
C GLY A 595 -13.20 15.70 5.68
N VAL A 596 -14.31 15.56 4.93
CA VAL A 596 -14.61 14.37 4.09
C VAL A 596 -14.79 14.79 2.64
N ASN A 597 -14.39 13.91 1.73
CA ASN A 597 -14.50 14.12 0.29
C ASN A 597 -15.25 12.95 -0.35
N PRO A 598 -16.58 12.85 -0.14
CA PRO A 598 -17.34 11.74 -0.68
C PRO A 598 -17.48 11.86 -2.19
N TRP A 599 -17.47 10.71 -2.86
CA TRP A 599 -17.74 10.57 -4.29
C TRP A 599 -18.02 9.10 -4.63
N ARG A 600 -18.68 8.84 -5.75
CA ARG A 600 -19.00 7.48 -6.19
C ARG A 600 -18.92 7.32 -7.71
N PHE A 601 -18.43 6.17 -8.14
CA PHE A 601 -18.60 5.65 -9.50
C PHE A 601 -19.42 4.36 -9.47
N GLU A 602 -20.51 4.31 -10.23
CA GLU A 602 -21.44 3.17 -10.28
C GLU A 602 -21.35 2.44 -11.64
N ASP A 603 -21.83 1.20 -11.67
CA ASP A 603 -21.93 0.37 -12.87
C ASP A 603 -20.61 0.26 -13.66
N ILE A 604 -19.49 0.11 -12.93
CA ILE A 604 -18.16 -0.01 -13.53
C ILE A 604 -17.98 -1.45 -14.01
N PRO A 605 -17.79 -1.71 -15.31
CA PRO A 605 -17.60 -3.06 -15.82
C PRO A 605 -16.26 -3.61 -15.31
N VAL A 606 -16.29 -4.83 -14.79
CA VAL A 606 -15.09 -5.55 -14.40
C VAL A 606 -14.58 -6.36 -15.60
N THR A 607 -13.35 -6.11 -16.02
CA THR A 607 -12.72 -6.81 -17.15
C THR A 607 -11.64 -7.77 -16.67
N GLU A 608 -11.31 -8.80 -17.46
CA GLU A 608 -10.12 -9.61 -17.19
C GLU A 608 -8.87 -8.79 -17.53
N GLY A 609 -7.96 -8.67 -16.57
CA GLY A 609 -6.66 -8.06 -16.77
C GLY A 609 -5.78 -8.88 -17.70
N SER A 610 -4.77 -8.25 -18.29
CA SER A 610 -3.76 -9.00 -19.03
C SER A 610 -2.92 -9.82 -18.05
N PRO A 611 -2.60 -11.09 -18.37
CA PRO A 611 -1.66 -11.87 -17.58
C PRO A 611 -0.33 -11.13 -17.49
#